data_AF-A0A9D7B7Z7-F1
#
_entry.id   AF-A0A9D7B7Z7-F1
#
_cell.length_a   1.000
_cell.length_b   1.000
_cell.length_c   1.000
_cell.angle_alpha   90.00
_cell.angle_beta   90.00
_cell.angle_gamma   90.00
#
_symmetry.space_group_name_H-M   'P 1'
#
loop_
_entity.id
_entity.type
_entity.pdbx_description
1 polymer ?
#
loop_
_entity_poly.entity_id
_entity_poly.type
_entity_poly.pdbx_seq_one_letter_code
_entity_poly.pdbx_strand_id
1 'polypeptide(L)'
;MSSTSAELSALATTSVVDVVKKERTDGEQVRATKWATVLFGLLALAFAALFSLFENLIQAVNIIGSLFYGSILGVFLVAFFLRRVGGTAVFFAALVTESLTLLHFALDKYDVLATEHGDPLELAFLWYNLLAPAVLVALALAIQAMQRQR
;
A
#
# COMPACT_ATOMS: atom_id res chain seq x y z
N MET A 1 -8.07 -14.53 17.69
CA MET A 1 -6.88 -15.23 18.24
C MET A 1 -5.96 -15.79 17.15
N SER A 2 -6.44 -16.45 16.08
CA SER A 2 -5.55 -16.94 14.99
C SER A 2 -5.17 -15.89 13.94
N SER A 3 -6.03 -14.91 13.65
CA SER A 3 -5.75 -13.86 12.66
C SER A 3 -4.70 -12.87 13.14
N THR A 4 -4.85 -12.37 14.37
CA THR A 4 -3.92 -11.42 14.99
C THR A 4 -2.49 -11.96 15.12
N SER A 5 -2.34 -13.25 15.45
CA SER A 5 -1.02 -13.88 15.53
C SER A 5 -0.38 -14.06 14.14
N ALA A 6 -1.17 -14.36 13.11
CA ALA A 6 -0.70 -14.43 11.74
C ALA A 6 -0.23 -13.06 11.21
N GLU A 7 -1.00 -12.00 11.46
CA GLU A 7 -0.65 -10.62 11.06
C GLU A 7 0.65 -10.14 11.71
N LEU A 8 0.79 -10.31 13.04
CA LEU A 8 2.00 -9.95 13.77
C LEU A 8 3.23 -10.74 13.30
N SER A 9 3.05 -12.04 13.00
CA SER A 9 4.12 -12.90 12.49
C SER A 9 4.56 -12.48 11.08
N ALA A 10 3.60 -12.20 10.20
CA ALA A 10 3.87 -11.72 8.84
C ALA A 10 4.62 -10.37 8.88
N LEU A 11 4.13 -9.41 9.67
CA LEU A 11 4.75 -8.10 9.81
C LEU A 11 6.18 -8.17 10.36
N ALA A 12 6.40 -9.00 11.39
CA ALA A 12 7.71 -9.23 11.97
C ALA A 12 8.68 -9.87 10.96
N THR A 13 8.21 -10.85 10.19
CA THR A 13 9.03 -11.58 9.21
C THR A 13 9.42 -10.66 8.06
N THR A 14 8.46 -9.99 7.43
CA THR A 14 8.73 -9.02 6.35
C THR A 14 9.67 -7.90 6.83
N SER A 15 9.49 -7.39 8.05
CA SER A 15 10.39 -6.36 8.60
C SER A 15 11.83 -6.85 8.76
N VAL A 16 12.03 -8.07 9.29
CA VAL A 16 13.36 -8.60 9.58
C VAL A 16 14.09 -9.04 8.32
N VAL A 17 13.37 -9.64 7.37
CA VAL A 17 13.92 -10.19 6.13
C VAL A 17 14.10 -9.11 5.07
N ASP A 18 13.06 -8.32 4.80
CA ASP A 18 13.03 -7.41 3.65
C ASP A 18 13.55 -6.00 3.99
N VAL A 19 13.22 -5.48 5.18
CA VAL A 19 13.58 -4.10 5.57
C VAL A 19 14.94 -4.02 6.23
N VAL A 20 15.17 -4.80 7.30
CA VAL A 20 16.46 -4.79 8.02
C VAL A 20 17.58 -5.42 7.17
N LYS A 21 17.21 -6.34 6.27
CA LYS A 21 18.06 -6.92 5.22
C LYS A 21 19.50 -7.22 5.66
N LYS A 22 19.62 -7.99 6.74
CA LYS A 22 20.90 -8.41 7.33
C LYS A 22 21.05 -9.92 7.22
N GLU A 23 22.18 -10.37 6.68
CA GLU A 23 22.57 -11.78 6.71
C GLU A 23 22.72 -12.25 8.16
N ARG A 24 22.04 -13.35 8.49
CA ARG A 24 21.98 -13.94 9.82
C ARG A 24 21.99 -15.45 9.67
N THR A 25 22.54 -16.14 10.66
CA THR A 25 22.32 -17.59 10.77
C THR A 25 20.85 -17.88 11.10
N ASP A 26 20.36 -19.08 10.80
CA ASP A 26 18.96 -19.49 11.06
C ASP A 26 18.53 -19.18 12.50
N GLY A 27 19.40 -19.46 13.48
CA GLY A 27 19.13 -19.20 14.90
C GLY A 27 19.02 -17.72 15.23
N GLU A 28 19.87 -16.87 14.64
CA GLU A 28 19.82 -15.41 14.81
C GLU A 28 18.60 -14.80 14.11
N GLN A 29 18.22 -15.34 12.95
CA GLN A 29 17.04 -14.90 12.21
C GLN A 29 15.76 -15.19 12.99
N VAL A 30 15.61 -16.41 13.52
CA VAL A 30 14.45 -16.76 14.36
C VAL A 30 14.37 -15.88 15.61
N ARG A 31 15.51 -15.60 16.25
CA ARG A 31 15.54 -14.69 17.41
C ARG A 31 15.16 -13.26 17.02
N ALA A 32 15.65 -12.76 15.89
CA ALA A 32 15.31 -11.43 15.38
C ALA A 32 13.81 -11.30 15.08
N THR A 33 13.20 -12.29 14.41
CA THR A 33 11.76 -12.31 14.13
C THR A 33 10.94 -12.36 15.41
N LYS A 34 11.32 -13.16 16.40
CA LYS A 34 10.64 -13.19 17.70
C LYS A 34 10.66 -11.84 18.41
N TRP A 35 11.81 -11.17 18.44
CA TRP A 35 11.92 -9.83 19.02
C TRP A 35 11.11 -8.79 18.23
N ALA A 36 11.09 -8.88 16.90
CA ALA A 36 10.23 -8.04 16.08
C ALA A 36 8.74 -8.29 16.36
N THR A 37 8.30 -9.53 16.54
CA THR A 37 6.91 -9.86 16.91
C THR A 37 6.54 -9.23 18.25
N VAL A 38 7.42 -9.30 19.26
CA VAL A 38 7.20 -8.66 20.55
C VAL A 38 7.10 -7.14 20.40
N LEU A 39 8.01 -6.52 19.64
CA LEU A 39 8.00 -5.09 19.36
C LEU A 39 6.68 -4.65 18.72
N PHE A 40 6.25 -5.31 17.64
CA PHE A 40 4.99 -4.97 16.97
C PHE A 40 3.76 -5.25 17.84
N GLY A 41 3.79 -6.30 18.66
CA GLY A 41 2.74 -6.55 19.64
C GLY A 41 2.62 -5.42 20.67
N LEU A 42 3.76 -4.95 21.20
CA LEU A 42 3.79 -3.81 22.12
C LEU A 42 3.32 -2.51 21.44
N LEU A 43 3.72 -2.27 20.20
CA LEU A 43 3.25 -1.12 19.43
C LEU A 43 1.74 -1.19 19.19
N ALA A 44 1.18 -2.35 18.88
CA ALA A 44 -0.26 -2.55 18.71
C ALA A 44 -1.03 -2.30 20.03
N LEU A 45 -0.51 -2.79 21.16
CA LEU A 45 -1.08 -2.53 22.48
C LEU A 45 -1.01 -1.04 22.84
N ALA A 46 0.12 -0.39 22.60
CA ALA A 46 0.28 1.04 22.82
C ALA A 46 -0.68 1.86 21.96
N PHE A 47 -0.83 1.51 20.68
CA PHE A 47 -1.78 2.17 19.79
C PHE A 47 -3.21 2.01 20.29
N ALA A 48 -3.62 0.79 20.69
CA ALA A 48 -4.94 0.53 21.24
C ALA A 48 -5.21 1.26 22.57
N ALA A 49 -4.17 1.48 23.39
CA ALA A 49 -4.28 2.15 24.69
C ALA A 49 -4.27 3.70 24.58
N LEU A 50 -3.56 4.25 23.60
CA LEU A 50 -3.35 5.69 23.47
C LEU A 50 -4.34 6.38 22.52
N PHE A 51 -4.84 5.68 21.51
CA PHE A 51 -5.73 6.26 20.50
C PHE A 51 -7.18 5.81 20.73
N SER A 52 -8.09 6.77 20.83
CA SER A 52 -9.51 6.50 20.66
C SER A 52 -9.71 6.05 19.22
N LEU A 53 -9.99 4.76 19.04
CA LEU A 53 -10.29 4.19 17.73
C LEU A 53 -11.44 4.96 17.05
N PHE A 54 -11.38 5.02 15.72
CA PHE A 54 -12.42 5.60 14.88
C PHE A 54 -13.82 5.13 15.27
N GLU A 55 -14.84 5.97 15.07
CA GLU A 55 -16.25 5.59 15.33
C GLU A 55 -16.64 4.30 14.59
N ASN A 56 -16.03 4.06 13.42
CA ASN A 56 -16.13 2.81 12.68
C ASN A 56 -14.76 2.31 12.21
N LEU A 57 -14.18 1.36 12.96
CA LEU A 57 -12.89 0.72 12.64
C LEU A 57 -12.90 0.07 11.26
N ILE A 58 -14.01 -0.59 10.90
CA ILE A 58 -14.12 -1.32 9.62
C ILE A 58 -14.01 -0.32 8.47
N GLN A 59 -14.69 0.82 8.58
CA GLN A 59 -14.61 1.89 7.59
C GLN A 59 -13.18 2.45 7.50
N ALA A 60 -12.55 2.74 8.63
CA ALA A 60 -11.18 3.28 8.65
C ALA A 60 -10.17 2.33 7.98
N VAL A 61 -10.26 1.02 8.27
CA VAL A 61 -9.41 0.00 7.66
C VAL A 61 -9.68 -0.11 6.15
N ASN A 62 -10.94 0.00 5.71
CA ASN A 62 -11.28 -0.03 4.29
C ASN A 62 -10.81 1.21 3.52
N ILE A 63 -10.85 2.38 4.14
CA ILE A 63 -10.28 3.61 3.57
C ILE A 63 -8.78 3.42 3.37
N ILE A 64 -8.05 3.05 4.43
CA ILE A 64 -6.59 2.82 4.36
C ILE A 64 -6.27 1.74 3.31
N GLY A 65 -6.97 0.60 3.36
CA GLY A 65 -6.78 -0.48 2.41
C GLY A 65 -6.97 -0.01 0.97
N SER A 66 -8.01 0.79 0.69
CA SER A 66 -8.29 1.23 -0.67
C SER A 66 -7.26 2.22 -1.22
N LEU A 67 -6.61 3.01 -0.36
CA LEU A 67 -5.54 3.92 -0.78
C LEU A 67 -4.30 3.18 -1.27
N PHE A 68 -3.94 2.05 -0.63
CA PHE A 68 -2.69 1.33 -0.93
C PHE A 68 -2.89 0.06 -1.79
N TYR A 69 -3.97 -0.69 -1.59
CA TYR A 69 -4.16 -2.01 -2.21
C TYR A 69 -4.33 -1.93 -3.72
N GLY A 70 -4.95 -0.87 -4.23
CA GLY A 70 -5.11 -0.68 -5.66
C GLY A 70 -3.76 -0.58 -6.40
N SER A 71 -2.81 0.19 -5.88
CA SER A 71 -1.45 0.28 -6.41
C SER A 71 -0.72 -1.07 -6.32
N ILE A 72 -0.82 -1.77 -5.19
CA ILE A 72 -0.21 -3.10 -5.00
C ILE A 72 -0.76 -4.11 -6.02
N LEU A 73 -2.08 -4.15 -6.21
CA LEU A 73 -2.73 -5.00 -7.21
C LEU A 73 -2.21 -4.68 -8.61
N GLY A 74 -2.08 -3.39 -8.97
CA GLY A 74 -1.54 -2.97 -10.26
C GLY A 74 -0.13 -3.51 -10.51
N VAL A 75 0.76 -3.43 -9.51
CA VAL A 75 2.12 -4.01 -9.61
C VAL A 75 2.05 -5.52 -9.90
N PHE A 76 1.21 -6.26 -9.17
CA PHE A 76 1.05 -7.70 -9.40
C PHE A 76 0.47 -8.02 -10.78
N LEU A 77 -0.51 -7.25 -11.26
CA LEU A 77 -1.09 -7.42 -12.59
C LEU A 77 -0.03 -7.28 -13.69
N VAL A 78 0.80 -6.23 -13.60
CA VAL A 78 1.89 -6.04 -14.55
C VAL A 78 2.91 -7.18 -14.46
N ALA A 79 3.31 -7.56 -13.24
CA ALA A 79 4.29 -8.62 -13.02
C ALA A 79 3.83 -9.98 -13.57
N PHE A 80 2.56 -10.35 -13.40
CA PHE A 80 2.04 -11.65 -13.84
C PHE A 80 1.64 -11.68 -15.31
N PHE A 81 0.92 -10.65 -15.78
CA PHE A 81 0.27 -10.67 -17.11
C PHE A 81 1.08 -9.94 -18.19
N LEU A 82 1.94 -8.99 -17.82
CA LEU A 82 2.68 -8.13 -18.76
C LEU A 82 4.18 -8.35 -18.67
N ARG A 83 4.63 -9.59 -18.95
CA ARG A 83 6.04 -10.04 -18.90
C ARG A 83 7.04 -9.18 -19.70
N ARG A 84 6.57 -8.31 -20.59
CA ARG A 84 7.39 -7.41 -21.42
C ARG A 84 7.71 -6.08 -20.74
N VAL A 85 7.05 -5.76 -19.62
CA VAL A 85 7.26 -4.52 -18.87
C VAL A 85 8.37 -4.74 -17.84
N GLY A 86 9.38 -3.88 -17.87
CA GLY A 86 10.54 -3.96 -16.97
C GLY A 86 10.24 -3.36 -15.59
N GLY A 87 10.97 -3.83 -14.57
CA GLY A 87 10.78 -3.41 -13.19
C GLY A 87 10.90 -1.90 -12.97
N THR A 88 11.78 -1.21 -13.70
CA THR A 88 11.91 0.26 -13.63
C THR A 88 10.64 0.98 -14.06
N ALA A 89 9.98 0.52 -15.13
CA ALA A 89 8.73 1.10 -15.59
C ALA A 89 7.61 0.88 -14.56
N VAL A 90 7.53 -0.32 -13.97
CA VAL A 90 6.57 -0.64 -12.89
C VAL A 90 6.82 0.21 -11.65
N PHE A 91 8.08 0.41 -11.26
CA PHE A 91 8.44 1.20 -10.08
C PHE A 91 7.99 2.65 -10.20
N PHE A 92 8.29 3.32 -11.33
CA PHE A 92 7.85 4.69 -11.55
C PHE A 92 6.33 4.80 -11.71
N ALA A 93 5.69 3.84 -12.39
CA ALA A 93 4.24 3.79 -12.49
C ALA A 93 3.60 3.66 -11.10
N ALA A 94 4.10 2.77 -10.25
CA ALA A 94 3.60 2.58 -8.89
C ALA A 94 3.75 3.86 -8.04
N LEU A 95 4.90 4.54 -8.11
CA LEU A 95 5.13 5.78 -7.36
C LEU A 95 4.17 6.90 -7.79
N VAL A 96 3.97 7.06 -9.10
CA VAL A 96 3.07 8.08 -9.65
C VAL A 96 1.62 7.74 -9.30
N THR A 97 1.17 6.50 -9.51
CA THR A 97 -0.19 6.08 -9.15
C THR A 97 -0.46 6.28 -7.66
N GLU A 98 0.46 5.86 -6.79
CA GLU A 98 0.31 6.02 -5.35
C GLU A 98 0.20 7.49 -4.95
N SER A 99 1.07 8.34 -5.52
CA SER A 99 1.04 9.77 -5.28
C SER A 99 -0.27 10.41 -5.74
N LEU A 100 -0.80 10.00 -6.90
CA LEU A 100 -2.07 10.49 -7.43
C LEU A 100 -3.25 10.06 -6.54
N THR A 101 -3.26 8.82 -6.07
CA THR A 101 -4.29 8.30 -5.15
C THR A 101 -4.31 9.10 -3.84
N LEU A 102 -3.13 9.29 -3.22
CA LEU A 102 -3.01 10.04 -1.97
C LEU A 102 -3.32 11.53 -2.15
N LEU A 103 -2.90 12.13 -3.28
CA LEU A 103 -3.20 13.52 -3.60
C LEU A 103 -4.70 13.72 -3.80
N HIS A 104 -5.36 12.86 -4.57
CA HIS A 104 -6.81 12.92 -4.78
C HIS A 104 -7.54 12.81 -3.44
N PHE A 105 -7.20 11.82 -2.61
CA PHE A 105 -7.82 11.64 -1.30
C PHE A 105 -7.60 12.85 -0.37
N ALA A 106 -6.42 13.47 -0.40
CA ALA A 106 -6.15 14.67 0.38
C ALA A 106 -6.97 15.86 -0.12
N LEU A 107 -7.02 16.08 -1.43
CA LEU A 107 -7.76 17.18 -2.04
C LEU A 107 -9.28 17.08 -1.81
N ASP A 108 -9.82 15.87 -1.91
CA ASP A 108 -11.21 15.54 -1.57
C ASP A 108 -11.51 15.85 -0.09
N LYS A 109 -10.63 15.40 0.82
CA LYS A 109 -10.77 15.65 2.26
C LYS A 109 -10.71 17.13 2.66
N TYR A 110 -9.99 17.96 1.91
CA TYR A 110 -9.86 19.40 2.20
C TYR A 110 -10.82 20.28 1.39
N ASP A 111 -11.79 19.68 0.69
CA ASP A 111 -12.75 20.38 -0.19
C ASP A 111 -12.09 21.30 -1.23
N VAL A 112 -10.81 21.07 -1.55
CA VAL A 112 -10.03 21.94 -2.47
C VAL A 112 -10.52 21.78 -3.92
N LEU A 113 -11.15 20.65 -4.22
CA LEU A 113 -11.77 20.35 -5.53
C LEU A 113 -13.25 20.72 -5.60
N ALA A 114 -13.80 21.37 -4.57
CA ALA A 114 -15.16 21.91 -4.60
C ALA A 114 -15.21 23.04 -5.65
N THR A 115 -15.49 22.65 -6.89
CA THR A 115 -15.73 23.59 -7.97
C THR A 115 -17.11 24.20 -7.74
N GLU A 116 -17.22 25.52 -7.85
CA GLU A 116 -18.47 26.29 -7.66
C GLU A 116 -19.63 25.86 -8.58
N HIS A 117 -19.39 24.95 -9.53
CA HIS A 117 -20.40 24.28 -10.35
C HIS A 117 -20.36 22.77 -10.10
N GLY A 118 -21.16 22.33 -9.12
CA GLY A 118 -21.85 21.03 -9.07
C GLY A 118 -21.06 19.79 -9.44
N ASP A 119 -20.71 19.03 -8.40
CA ASP A 119 -20.17 17.67 -8.36
C ASP A 119 -18.63 17.63 -8.27
N PRO A 120 -18.07 17.63 -7.04
CA PRO A 120 -16.74 17.08 -6.83
C PRO A 120 -16.72 15.69 -7.47
N LEU A 121 -15.57 15.25 -7.97
CA LEU A 121 -15.36 13.83 -8.24
C LEU A 121 -15.36 13.09 -6.90
N GLU A 122 -16.54 12.91 -6.30
CA GLU A 122 -16.77 12.18 -5.06
C GLU A 122 -16.52 10.69 -5.35
N LEU A 123 -15.24 10.34 -5.39
CA LEU A 123 -14.83 8.96 -5.48
C LEU A 123 -14.98 8.35 -4.09
N ALA A 124 -16.04 7.57 -3.91
CA ALA A 124 -16.12 6.68 -2.76
C ALA A 124 -14.81 5.88 -2.69
N PHE A 125 -14.20 5.81 -1.50
CA PHE A 125 -12.85 5.26 -1.32
C PHE A 125 -12.66 3.88 -1.96
N LEU A 126 -13.73 3.09 -2.08
CA LEU A 126 -13.69 1.77 -2.71
C LEU A 126 -13.26 1.80 -4.19
N TRP A 127 -13.51 2.91 -4.91
CA TRP A 127 -13.12 3.08 -6.31
C TRP A 127 -11.61 3.12 -6.52
N TYR A 128 -10.82 3.51 -5.51
CA TYR A 128 -9.36 3.45 -5.62
C TYR A 128 -8.86 2.02 -5.87
N ASN A 129 -9.57 0.99 -5.38
CA ASN A 129 -9.23 -0.41 -5.64
C ASN A 129 -9.35 -0.80 -7.12
N LEU A 130 -10.13 -0.08 -7.92
CA LEU A 130 -10.30 -0.31 -9.35
C LEU A 130 -9.49 0.67 -10.20
N LEU A 131 -9.50 1.95 -9.83
CA LEU A 131 -8.85 3.00 -10.61
C LEU A 131 -7.32 2.96 -10.49
N ALA A 132 -6.78 2.82 -9.27
CA ALA A 132 -5.33 2.78 -9.09
C ALA A 132 -4.65 1.65 -9.88
N PRO A 133 -5.10 0.38 -9.88
CA PRO A 133 -4.44 -0.65 -10.68
C PRO A 133 -4.55 -0.38 -12.19
N ALA A 134 -5.67 0.16 -12.66
CA ALA A 134 -5.85 0.51 -14.08
C ALA A 134 -4.88 1.64 -14.50
N VAL A 135 -4.78 2.69 -13.69
CA VAL A 135 -3.84 3.80 -13.91
C VAL A 135 -2.40 3.28 -13.89
N LEU A 136 -2.04 2.44 -12.92
CA LEU A 136 -0.70 1.87 -12.83
C LEU A 136 -0.34 1.05 -14.07
N VAL A 137 -1.23 0.15 -14.50
CA VAL A 137 -1.02 -0.65 -15.71
C VAL A 137 -0.84 0.24 -16.94
N ALA A 138 -1.67 1.27 -17.10
CA ALA A 138 -1.56 2.22 -18.21
C ALA A 138 -0.23 3.00 -18.18
N LEU A 139 0.16 3.52 -17.02
CA LEU A 139 1.42 4.23 -16.84
C LEU A 139 2.63 3.32 -17.07
N ALA A 140 2.60 2.08 -16.57
CA ALA A 140 3.67 1.12 -16.76
C ALA A 140 3.89 0.79 -18.24
N LEU A 141 2.80 0.61 -19.01
CA LEU A 141 2.87 0.42 -20.46
C LEU A 141 3.38 1.67 -21.18
N ALA A 142 2.93 2.86 -20.80
CA ALA A 142 3.37 4.12 -21.40
C ALA A 142 4.87 4.38 -21.17
N ILE A 143 5.32 4.24 -19.91
CA ILE A 143 6.73 4.40 -19.54
C ILE A 143 7.59 3.36 -20.26
N GLN A 144 7.14 2.11 -20.32
CA GLN A 144 7.86 1.05 -21.03
C GLN A 144 7.99 1.34 -22.53
N ALA A 145 6.93 1.88 -23.15
CA ALA A 145 6.96 2.25 -24.57
C ALA A 145 7.96 3.39 -24.83
N MET A 146 8.01 4.40 -23.96
CA MET A 146 8.98 5.50 -24.06
C MET A 146 10.43 5.03 -23.86
N GLN A 147 10.66 4.09 -22.95
CA GLN A 147 11.99 3.53 -22.71
C GLN A 147 12.50 2.68 -23.88
N ARG A 148 11.61 1.99 -24.61
CA ARG A 148 11.96 1.18 -25.77
C ARG A 148 12.35 1.99 -27.02
N GLN A 149 11.98 3.27 -27.07
CA GLN A 149 12.32 4.17 -28.17
C GLN A 149 13.71 4.81 -28.02
N ARG A 150 14.37 4.60 -26.88
CA ARG A 150 15.77 4.97 -26.63
C ARG A 150 16.67 3.75 -26.80
#